data_AF-A0A7K7W0Y1-F1
#
_entry.id   AF-A0A7K7W0Y1-F1
#
_cell.length_a   1.000
_cell.length_b   1.000
_cell.length_c   1.000
_cell.angle_alpha   90.00
_cell.angle_beta   90.00
_cell.angle_gamma   90.00
#
_symmetry.space_group_name_H-M   'P 1'
#
loop_
_entity.id
_entity.type
_entity.pdbx_description
1 polymer ?
#
loop_
_entity_poly.entity_id
_entity_poly.type
_entity_poly.pdbx_seq_one_letter_code
_entity_poly.pdbx_strand_id
1 'polypeptide(L)'
;TLPPVFFRWQTLVGGLLLHASWKLGWVEICLSSRSDILSWLPASALFVGIIYAGSRALSRLPIPVFLTVHNAAEVITCGFQKFVQKELSVLFFLFLPNSALCLLVAAVCLPLCDTQFDPNGYLWAFIHLICLGAYKVFHKLWKPSSLSDLDQQYINYVFSVVLLASASHPAGDLLSALDFPFLYFYRFHSSCCASGLLGFFLMFHTAKLKNSTTSGQYAAWSFLAK
;
A
#
# COMPACT_ATOMS: atom_id res chain seq x y z
N THR A 1 11.03 5.80 16.37
CA THR A 1 11.28 5.84 14.90
C THR A 1 10.45 6.94 14.30
N LEU A 2 10.82 7.49 13.15
CA LEU A 2 9.99 8.48 12.43
C LEU A 2 9.46 7.86 11.12
N PRO A 3 8.48 6.93 11.18
CA PRO A 3 8.03 6.19 10.00
C PRO A 3 7.60 7.07 8.82
N PRO A 4 6.97 8.24 8.98
CA PRO A 4 6.65 9.10 7.82
C PRO A 4 7.88 9.46 6.97
N VAL A 5 9.04 9.75 7.59
CA VAL A 5 10.29 10.00 6.85
C VAL A 5 10.81 8.72 6.19
N PHE A 6 10.77 7.59 6.91
CA PHE A 6 11.20 6.30 6.39
C PHE A 6 10.42 5.89 5.13
N PHE A 7 9.08 5.96 5.18
CA PHE A 7 8.20 5.61 4.07
C PHE A 7 8.30 6.60 2.90
N ARG A 8 8.55 7.89 3.17
CA ARG A 8 8.89 8.86 2.10
C ARG A 8 10.16 8.45 1.36
N TRP A 9 11.21 8.06 2.09
CA TRP A 9 12.47 7.61 1.49
C TRP A 9 12.28 6.33 0.68
N GLN A 10 11.51 5.37 1.20
CA GLN A 10 11.19 4.13 0.49
C GLN A 10 10.45 4.40 -0.83
N THR A 11 9.47 5.30 -0.81
CA THR A 11 8.69 5.70 -2.00
C THR A 11 9.57 6.41 -3.02
N LEU A 12 10.47 7.30 -2.57
CA LEU A 12 11.44 7.98 -3.42
C LEU A 12 12.40 6.98 -4.09
N VAL A 13 13.00 6.07 -3.32
CA VAL A 13 13.92 5.04 -3.83
C VAL A 13 13.20 4.14 -4.84
N GLY A 14 11.99 3.66 -4.52
CA GLY A 14 11.19 2.85 -5.44
C GLY A 14 10.86 3.59 -6.74
N GLY A 15 10.48 4.87 -6.65
CA GLY A 15 10.21 5.72 -7.82
C GLY A 15 11.44 5.95 -8.70
N LEU A 16 12.60 6.23 -8.10
CA LEU A 16 13.87 6.40 -8.82
C LEU A 16 14.30 5.12 -9.52
N LEU A 17 14.19 3.97 -8.85
CA LEU A 17 14.52 2.67 -9.43
C LEU A 17 13.60 2.32 -10.61
N LEU A 18 12.30 2.60 -10.48
CA LEU A 18 11.35 2.39 -11.58
C LEU A 18 11.63 3.34 -12.76
N HIS A 19 11.96 4.61 -12.48
CA HIS A 19 12.36 5.56 -13.52
C HIS A 19 13.65 5.14 -14.23
N ALA A 20 14.66 4.71 -13.48
CA ALA A 20 15.91 4.21 -14.03
C ALA A 20 15.68 2.95 -14.88
N SER A 21 14.86 2.02 -14.40
CA SER A 21 14.50 0.80 -15.14
C SER A 21 13.79 1.12 -16.46
N TRP A 22 12.95 2.16 -16.47
CA TRP A 22 12.34 2.66 -17.70
C TRP A 22 13.37 3.24 -18.65
N LYS A 23 14.27 4.11 -18.17
CA LYS A 23 15.33 4.71 -19.00
C LYS A 23 16.33 3.69 -19.54
N LEU A 24 16.57 2.60 -18.81
CA LEU A 24 17.42 1.48 -19.23
C LEU A 24 16.70 0.49 -20.17
N GLY A 25 15.40 0.68 -20.43
CA GLY A 25 14.60 -0.21 -21.29
C GLY A 25 14.26 -1.56 -20.65
N TRP A 26 14.42 -1.70 -19.33
CA TRP A 26 14.04 -2.92 -18.61
C TRP A 26 12.53 -3.02 -18.38
N VAL A 27 11.85 -1.88 -18.42
CA VAL A 27 10.40 -1.75 -18.22
C VAL A 27 9.83 -0.78 -19.24
N GLU A 28 8.69 -1.13 -19.84
CA GLU A 28 7.93 -0.25 -20.72
C GLU A 28 6.93 0.57 -19.89
N ILE A 29 7.01 1.90 -19.99
CA ILE A 29 6.08 2.84 -19.37
C ILE A 29 5.52 3.76 -20.46
N CYS A 30 4.20 3.78 -20.61
CA CYS A 30 3.45 4.51 -21.64
C CYS A 30 2.53 5.56 -21.00
N LEU A 31 3.01 6.81 -20.92
CA LEU A 31 2.30 7.95 -20.33
C LEU A 31 1.67 8.89 -21.39
N SER A 32 1.28 8.33 -22.53
CA SER A 32 0.98 9.10 -23.74
C SER A 32 -0.27 9.99 -23.64
N SER A 33 -1.20 9.69 -22.73
CA SER A 33 -2.46 10.41 -22.57
C SER A 33 -2.50 11.22 -21.27
N ARG A 34 -2.53 12.54 -21.37
CA ARG A 34 -2.72 13.44 -20.21
C ARG A 34 -4.07 13.23 -19.54
N SER A 35 -5.10 12.88 -20.31
CA SER A 35 -6.44 12.58 -19.80
C SER A 35 -6.42 11.38 -18.86
N ASP A 36 -5.64 10.35 -19.20
CA ASP A 36 -5.55 9.14 -18.39
C ASP A 36 -4.76 9.37 -17.10
N ILE A 37 -3.72 10.21 -17.17
CA ILE A 37 -2.99 10.64 -15.97
C ILE A 37 -3.91 11.44 -15.03
N LEU A 38 -4.69 12.39 -15.58
CA LEU A 38 -5.61 13.21 -14.81
C LEU A 38 -6.73 12.38 -14.17
N SER A 39 -7.30 11.41 -14.90
CA SER A 39 -8.32 10.51 -14.35
C SER A 39 -7.77 9.58 -13.28
N TRP A 40 -6.45 9.33 -13.27
CA TRP A 40 -5.78 8.53 -12.24
C TRP A 40 -5.41 9.32 -10.98
N LEU A 41 -5.42 10.66 -11.00
CA LEU A 41 -5.03 11.47 -9.84
C LEU A 41 -5.80 11.17 -8.55
N PRO A 42 -7.13 10.91 -8.55
CA PRO A 42 -7.84 10.52 -7.34
C PRO A 42 -7.31 9.20 -6.74
N ALA A 43 -6.97 8.22 -7.57
CA ALA A 43 -6.34 6.99 -7.13
C ALA A 43 -4.96 7.25 -6.53
N SER A 44 -4.16 8.10 -7.17
CA SER A 44 -2.85 8.49 -6.64
C SER A 44 -2.96 9.24 -5.30
N ALA A 45 -3.97 10.09 -5.11
CA ALA A 45 -4.23 10.75 -3.82
C ALA A 45 -4.60 9.73 -2.73
N LEU A 46 -5.45 8.74 -3.05
CA LEU A 46 -5.78 7.64 -2.14
C LEU A 46 -4.53 6.81 -1.80
N PHE A 47 -3.67 6.55 -2.78
CA PHE A 47 -2.40 5.84 -2.58
C PHE A 47 -1.46 6.60 -1.63
N VAL A 48 -1.39 7.93 -1.74
CA VAL A 48 -0.69 8.77 -0.76
C VAL A 48 -1.29 8.63 0.64
N GLY A 49 -2.62 8.62 0.74
CA GLY A 49 -3.34 8.36 1.98
C GLY A 49 -2.97 7.01 2.60
N ILE A 50 -2.87 5.95 1.79
CA ILE A 50 -2.43 4.61 2.23
C ILE A 50 -1.04 4.68 2.87
N ILE A 51 -0.07 5.30 2.19
CA ILE A 51 1.32 5.41 2.68
C ILE A 51 1.37 6.24 3.95
N TYR A 52 0.76 7.43 3.93
CA TYR A 52 0.83 8.36 5.04
C TYR A 52 0.13 7.81 6.29
N ALA A 53 -1.13 7.39 6.18
CA ALA A 53 -1.88 6.85 7.30
C ALA A 53 -1.25 5.54 7.81
N GLY A 54 -0.76 4.68 6.91
CA GLY A 54 -0.04 3.46 7.27
C GLY A 54 1.23 3.75 8.08
N SER A 55 2.01 4.75 7.66
CA SER A 55 3.21 5.18 8.40
C SER A 55 2.88 5.73 9.79
N ARG A 56 1.80 6.51 9.92
CA ARG A 56 1.33 7.06 11.20
C ARG A 56 0.79 5.97 12.12
N ALA A 57 0.12 4.96 11.58
CA ALA A 57 -0.31 3.79 12.33
C ALA A 57 0.88 2.97 12.84
N LEU A 58 1.84 2.63 11.96
CA LEU A 58 3.06 1.88 12.31
C LEU A 58 3.99 2.62 13.29
N SER A 59 3.84 3.94 13.44
CA SER A 59 4.57 4.72 14.45
C SER A 59 4.04 4.53 15.87
N ARG A 60 2.81 4.00 16.00
CA ARG A 60 2.05 3.94 17.25
C ARG A 60 1.63 2.52 17.62
N LEU A 61 1.33 1.69 16.62
CA LEU A 61 0.90 0.32 16.79
C LEU A 61 2.06 -0.65 16.59
N PRO A 62 2.11 -1.76 17.34
CA PRO A 62 3.01 -2.86 17.04
C PRO A 62 2.79 -3.38 15.61
N ILE A 63 3.89 -3.71 14.91
CA ILE A 63 3.84 -4.23 13.53
C ILE A 63 2.87 -5.41 13.39
N PRO A 64 2.85 -6.42 14.29
CA PRO A 64 1.90 -7.53 14.18
C PRO A 64 0.44 -7.07 14.22
N VAL A 65 0.10 -6.12 15.10
CA VAL A 65 -1.26 -5.58 15.22
C VAL A 65 -1.68 -4.88 13.93
N PHE A 66 -0.82 -4.01 13.39
CA PHE A 66 -1.09 -3.33 12.12
C PHE A 66 -1.30 -4.33 10.97
N LEU A 67 -0.44 -5.34 10.86
CA LEU A 67 -0.54 -6.35 9.80
C LEU A 67 -1.80 -7.21 9.93
N THR A 68 -2.21 -7.59 11.13
CA THR A 68 -3.47 -8.33 11.34
C THR A 68 -4.68 -7.51 10.89
N VAL A 69 -4.76 -6.25 11.30
CA VAL A 69 -5.86 -5.34 10.91
C VAL A 69 -5.85 -5.08 9.40
N HIS A 70 -4.67 -4.85 8.81
CA HIS A 70 -4.49 -4.66 7.36
C HIS A 70 -4.96 -5.88 6.55
N ASN A 71 -4.52 -7.08 6.93
CA ASN A 71 -4.89 -8.31 6.25
C ASN A 71 -6.38 -8.63 6.42
N ALA A 72 -6.99 -8.28 7.55
CA ALA A 72 -8.42 -8.50 7.79
C ALA A 72 -9.25 -7.64 6.84
N ALA A 73 -8.86 -6.39 6.67
CA ALA A 73 -9.51 -5.48 5.73
C ALA A 73 -9.37 -5.94 4.27
N GLU A 74 -8.25 -6.58 3.91
CA GLU A 74 -8.09 -7.20 2.59
C GLU A 74 -9.13 -8.30 2.35
N VAL A 75 -9.33 -9.18 3.33
CA VAL A 75 -10.35 -10.25 3.28
C VAL A 75 -11.75 -9.65 3.15
N ILE A 76 -12.07 -8.63 3.95
CA ILE A 76 -13.36 -7.93 3.90
C ILE A 76 -13.59 -7.27 2.54
N THR A 77 -12.58 -6.56 2.02
CA THR A 77 -12.69 -5.87 0.73
C THR A 77 -12.87 -6.86 -0.41
N CYS A 78 -12.15 -7.98 -0.39
CA CYS A 78 -12.31 -9.06 -1.36
C CYS A 78 -13.73 -9.66 -1.30
N GLY A 79 -14.23 -9.94 -0.11
CA GLY A 79 -15.60 -10.43 0.11
C GLY A 79 -16.66 -9.45 -0.42
N PHE A 80 -16.53 -8.17 -0.07
CA PHE A 80 -17.43 -7.11 -0.52
C PHE A 80 -17.44 -6.98 -2.05
N GLN A 81 -16.26 -7.03 -2.69
CA GLN A 81 -16.16 -6.96 -4.14
C GLN A 81 -16.85 -8.14 -4.84
N LYS A 82 -16.67 -9.36 -4.35
CA LYS A 82 -17.36 -10.55 -4.89
C LYS A 82 -18.86 -10.48 -4.70
N PHE A 83 -19.30 -9.93 -3.55
CA PHE A 83 -20.70 -9.68 -3.27
C PHE A 83 -21.32 -8.69 -4.29
N VAL A 84 -20.68 -7.54 -4.49
CA VAL A 84 -21.17 -6.51 -5.44
C VAL A 84 -21.23 -7.03 -6.87
N GLN A 85 -20.28 -7.85 -7.29
CA GLN A 85 -20.27 -8.45 -8.63
C GLN A 85 -21.28 -9.59 -8.82
N LYS A 86 -22.05 -9.94 -7.78
CA LYS A 86 -22.96 -11.10 -7.78
C LYS A 86 -22.26 -12.43 -8.12
N GLU A 87 -20.94 -12.48 -7.98
CA GLU A 87 -20.12 -13.69 -8.07
C GLU A 87 -20.02 -14.39 -6.71
N LEU A 88 -21.00 -14.17 -5.84
CA LEU A 88 -21.09 -14.76 -4.51
C LEU A 88 -21.50 -16.23 -4.64
N SER A 89 -20.56 -17.07 -5.05
CA SER A 89 -20.74 -18.52 -4.99
C SER A 89 -20.78 -18.95 -3.53
N VAL A 90 -21.68 -19.88 -3.18
CA VAL A 90 -21.69 -20.59 -1.89
C VAL A 90 -20.32 -21.20 -1.59
N LEU A 91 -19.57 -21.51 -2.65
CA LEU A 91 -18.17 -21.95 -2.63
C LEU A 91 -17.22 -20.94 -1.96
N PHE A 92 -17.42 -19.61 -2.08
CA PHE A 92 -16.56 -18.61 -1.44
C PHE A 92 -16.64 -18.63 0.08
N PHE A 93 -17.83 -18.84 0.65
CA PHE A 93 -18.02 -18.99 2.09
C PHE A 93 -17.57 -20.39 2.57
N LEU A 94 -17.75 -21.42 1.75
CA LEU A 94 -17.31 -22.79 2.06
C LEU A 94 -15.78 -22.96 2.01
N PHE A 95 -15.10 -22.24 1.10
CA PHE A 95 -13.65 -22.21 0.94
C PHE A 95 -13.00 -21.00 1.61
N LEU A 96 -13.70 -20.26 2.48
CA LEU A 96 -13.02 -19.28 3.33
C LEU A 96 -12.13 -20.11 4.28
N PRO A 97 -10.80 -20.08 4.12
CA PRO A 97 -9.92 -20.95 4.85
C PRO A 97 -10.05 -20.58 6.33
N ASN A 98 -9.88 -21.59 7.19
CA ASN A 98 -9.89 -21.38 8.64
C ASN A 98 -8.97 -20.21 9.05
N SER A 99 -7.87 -19.99 8.32
CA SER A 99 -6.96 -18.86 8.50
C SER A 99 -7.62 -17.49 8.34
N ALA A 100 -8.48 -17.29 7.33
CA ALA A 100 -9.14 -16.01 7.10
C ALA A 100 -10.16 -15.69 8.20
N LEU A 101 -10.89 -16.69 8.70
CA LEU A 101 -11.78 -16.51 9.85
C LEU A 101 -10.98 -16.22 11.12
N CYS A 102 -9.91 -16.99 11.39
CA CYS A 102 -9.00 -16.72 12.50
C CYS A 102 -8.42 -15.31 12.43
N LEU A 103 -8.11 -14.82 11.23
CA LEU A 103 -7.56 -13.49 11.01
C LEU A 103 -8.59 -12.38 11.27
N LEU A 104 -9.85 -12.57 10.87
CA LEU A 104 -10.95 -11.66 11.21
C LEU A 104 -11.21 -11.61 12.72
N VAL A 105 -11.22 -12.78 13.38
CA VAL A 105 -11.36 -12.86 14.84
C VAL A 105 -10.18 -12.18 15.53
N ALA A 106 -8.95 -12.44 15.09
CA ALA A 106 -7.76 -11.82 15.64
C ALA A 106 -7.79 -10.29 15.50
N ALA A 107 -8.26 -9.76 14.36
CA ALA A 107 -8.37 -8.31 14.16
C ALA A 107 -9.39 -7.64 15.11
N VAL A 108 -10.41 -8.37 15.58
CA VAL A 108 -11.38 -7.88 16.58
C VAL A 108 -10.86 -8.06 18.00
N CYS A 109 -10.22 -9.18 18.30
CA CYS A 109 -9.73 -9.49 19.64
C CYS A 109 -8.47 -8.69 20.01
N LEU A 110 -7.57 -8.42 19.05
CA LEU A 110 -6.29 -7.73 19.33
C LEU A 110 -6.49 -6.34 19.94
N PRO A 111 -7.35 -5.44 19.42
CA PRO A 111 -7.63 -4.15 20.08
C PRO A 111 -8.19 -4.29 21.50
N LEU A 112 -8.95 -5.34 21.79
CA LEU A 112 -9.55 -5.58 23.10
C LEU A 112 -8.55 -6.15 24.12
N CYS A 113 -7.50 -6.83 23.62
CA CYS A 113 -6.45 -7.43 24.43
C CYS A 113 -5.14 -6.62 24.42
N ASP A 114 -5.09 -5.49 23.70
CA ASP A 114 -3.89 -4.67 23.60
C ASP A 114 -3.68 -3.89 24.91
N THR A 115 -2.66 -4.29 25.66
CA THR A 115 -2.26 -3.63 26.90
C THR A 115 -1.64 -2.24 26.65
N GLN A 116 -1.27 -1.93 25.40
CA GLN A 116 -0.72 -0.64 24.96
C GLN A 116 -1.64 0.04 23.96
N PHE A 117 -2.96 -0.08 24.15
CA PHE A 117 -3.96 0.49 23.25
C PHE A 117 -3.73 1.99 23.02
N ASP A 118 -3.36 2.37 21.79
CA ASP A 118 -3.23 3.77 21.36
C ASP A 118 -4.41 4.14 20.43
N PRO A 119 -5.40 4.93 20.91
CA PRO A 119 -6.56 5.30 20.10
C PRO A 119 -6.16 6.08 18.84
N ASN A 120 -5.08 6.87 18.88
CA ASN A 120 -4.59 7.57 17.69
C ASN A 120 -3.97 6.58 16.70
N GLY A 121 -3.25 5.57 17.18
CA GLY A 121 -2.70 4.50 16.37
C GLY A 121 -3.79 3.75 15.61
N TYR A 122 -4.85 3.34 16.31
CA TYR A 122 -6.00 2.66 15.73
C TYR A 122 -6.82 3.56 14.78
N LEU A 123 -6.96 4.86 15.08
CA LEU A 123 -7.58 5.82 14.16
C LEU A 123 -6.80 5.90 12.84
N TRP A 124 -5.46 6.02 12.89
CA TRP A 124 -4.63 6.04 11.69
C TRP A 124 -4.69 4.72 10.92
N ALA A 125 -4.75 3.59 11.62
CA ALA A 125 -4.95 2.29 10.98
C ALA A 125 -6.31 2.25 10.25
N PHE A 126 -7.38 2.75 10.88
CA PHE A 126 -8.71 2.83 10.26
C PHE A 126 -8.72 3.75 9.02
N ILE A 127 -8.09 4.92 9.08
CA ILE A 127 -7.93 5.81 7.92
C ILE A 127 -7.17 5.10 6.80
N HIS A 128 -6.08 4.39 7.13
CA HIS A 128 -5.32 3.59 6.17
C HIS A 128 -6.22 2.55 5.49
N LEU A 129 -7.09 1.85 6.24
CA LEU A 129 -8.03 0.89 5.68
C LEU A 129 -9.04 1.54 4.73
N ILE A 130 -9.58 2.70 5.08
CA ILE A 130 -10.51 3.45 4.19
C ILE A 130 -9.80 3.81 2.89
N CYS A 131 -8.60 4.40 2.97
CA CYS A 131 -7.82 4.75 1.77
C CYS A 131 -7.51 3.51 0.93
N LEU A 132 -7.15 2.39 1.55
CA LEU A 132 -6.85 1.14 0.86
C LEU A 132 -8.08 0.54 0.17
N GLY A 133 -9.21 0.50 0.86
CA GLY A 133 -10.48 0.02 0.32
C GLY A 133 -10.96 0.89 -0.84
N ALA A 134 -10.98 2.20 -0.65
CA ALA A 134 -11.34 3.17 -1.68
C ALA A 134 -10.42 3.07 -2.90
N TYR A 135 -9.10 2.94 -2.70
CA TYR A 135 -8.14 2.77 -3.78
C TYR A 135 -8.44 1.53 -4.62
N LYS A 136 -8.75 0.39 -3.98
CA LYS A 136 -9.09 -0.85 -4.71
C LYS A 136 -10.41 -0.77 -5.44
N VAL A 137 -11.42 -0.14 -4.83
CA VAL A 137 -12.72 0.09 -5.49
C VAL A 137 -12.53 1.00 -6.70
N PHE A 138 -11.77 2.08 -6.55
CA PHE A 138 -11.46 2.99 -7.65
C PHE A 138 -10.66 2.28 -8.76
N HIS A 139 -9.62 1.53 -8.38
CA HIS A 139 -8.81 0.73 -9.30
C HIS A 139 -9.67 -0.28 -10.08
N LYS A 140 -10.69 -0.86 -9.46
CA LYS A 140 -11.55 -1.83 -10.13
C LYS A 140 -12.63 -1.22 -11.02
N LEU A 141 -13.23 -0.11 -10.59
CA LEU A 141 -14.39 0.49 -11.26
C LEU A 141 -14.03 1.56 -12.30
N TRP A 142 -12.94 2.30 -12.07
CA TRP A 142 -12.56 3.47 -12.87
C TRP A 142 -11.16 3.37 -13.46
N LYS A 143 -10.54 2.18 -13.47
CA LYS A 143 -9.24 1.99 -14.13
C LYS A 143 -9.33 2.32 -15.63
N PRO A 144 -8.51 3.27 -16.13
CA PRO A 144 -8.37 3.48 -17.56
C PRO A 144 -7.80 2.23 -18.22
N SER A 145 -8.40 1.78 -19.32
CA SER A 145 -7.97 0.59 -20.06
C SER A 145 -6.59 0.75 -20.70
N SER A 146 -6.15 2.00 -20.90
CA SER A 146 -4.87 2.38 -21.50
C SER A 146 -3.69 2.31 -20.53
N LEU A 147 -3.91 2.38 -19.22
CA LEU A 147 -2.83 2.39 -18.23
C LEU A 147 -2.48 0.96 -17.79
N SER A 148 -1.23 0.57 -18.03
CA SER A 148 -0.68 -0.65 -17.46
C SER A 148 -0.51 -0.52 -15.94
N ASP A 149 -0.36 -1.65 -15.24
CA ASP A 149 -0.13 -1.62 -13.80
C ASP A 149 1.20 -0.91 -13.43
N LEU A 150 2.18 -0.94 -14.34
CA LEU A 150 3.46 -0.24 -14.18
C LEU A 150 3.31 1.27 -14.39
N ASP A 151 2.51 1.70 -15.36
CA ASP A 151 2.18 3.13 -15.57
C ASP A 151 1.51 3.72 -14.33
N GLN A 152 0.53 2.99 -13.78
CA GLN A 152 -0.19 3.38 -12.56
C GLN A 152 0.76 3.50 -11.38
N GLN A 153 1.64 2.52 -11.18
CA GLN A 153 2.61 2.53 -10.10
C GLN A 153 3.60 3.69 -10.23
N TYR A 154 4.03 3.99 -11.45
CA TYR A 154 4.90 5.12 -11.74
C TYR A 154 4.22 6.46 -11.41
N ILE A 155 2.98 6.67 -11.88
CA ILE A 155 2.20 7.88 -11.57
C ILE A 155 2.01 8.02 -10.05
N ASN A 156 1.66 6.92 -9.37
CA ASN A 156 1.50 6.87 -7.92
C ASN A 156 2.79 7.28 -7.19
N TYR A 157 3.96 6.79 -7.61
CA TYR A 157 5.24 7.16 -6.99
C TYR A 157 5.58 8.64 -7.21
N VAL A 158 5.46 9.14 -8.44
CA VAL A 158 5.74 10.55 -8.76
C VAL A 158 4.83 11.47 -7.94
N PHE A 159 3.53 11.19 -7.94
CA PHE A 159 2.56 12.00 -7.22
C PHE A 159 2.75 11.91 -5.70
N SER A 160 3.15 10.73 -5.19
CA SER A 160 3.43 10.54 -3.77
C SER A 160 4.63 11.34 -3.30
N VAL A 161 5.71 11.37 -4.08
CA VAL A 161 6.88 12.21 -3.74
C VAL A 161 6.47 13.67 -3.66
N VAL A 162 5.69 14.18 -4.62
CA VAL A 162 5.24 15.58 -4.64
C VAL A 162 4.29 15.91 -3.48
N LEU A 163 3.26 15.09 -3.25
CA LEU A 163 2.28 15.35 -2.20
C LEU A 163 2.83 15.14 -0.80
N LEU A 164 3.62 14.09 -0.57
CA LEU A 164 4.22 13.85 0.74
C LEU A 164 5.27 14.91 1.08
N ALA A 165 6.00 15.43 0.09
CA ALA A 165 6.89 16.58 0.28
C ALA A 165 6.09 17.82 0.64
N SER A 166 5.04 18.15 -0.12
CA SER A 166 4.17 19.31 0.14
C SER A 166 3.48 19.23 1.50
N ALA A 167 2.99 18.04 1.89
CA ALA A 167 2.30 17.81 3.16
C ALA A 167 3.24 17.83 4.37
N SER A 168 4.56 17.64 4.17
CA SER A 168 5.53 17.61 5.27
C SER A 168 5.69 18.96 5.97
N HIS A 169 5.42 20.07 5.26
CA HIS A 169 5.50 21.43 5.80
C HIS A 169 4.36 21.74 6.79
N PRO A 170 3.06 21.62 6.43
CA PRO A 170 1.97 21.88 7.36
C PRO A 170 1.81 20.80 8.46
N ALA A 171 2.21 19.55 8.20
CA ALA A 171 2.08 18.47 9.18
C ALA A 171 3.12 18.53 10.31
N GLY A 172 4.11 19.42 10.24
CA GLY A 172 5.22 19.51 11.21
C GLY A 172 6.20 18.33 11.13
N ASP A 173 6.05 17.47 10.11
CA ASP A 173 6.90 16.30 9.89
C ASP A 173 8.34 16.69 9.56
N LEU A 174 8.55 17.85 8.90
CA LEU A 174 9.89 18.34 8.57
C LEU A 174 10.66 18.80 9.82
N LEU A 175 9.98 19.53 10.72
CA LEU A 175 10.55 19.95 11.99
C LEU A 175 10.86 18.75 12.88
N SER A 176 9.91 17.82 12.99
CA SER A 176 10.10 16.56 13.72
C SER A 176 11.22 15.68 13.16
N ALA A 177 11.51 15.79 11.86
CA ALA A 177 12.61 15.06 11.22
C ALA A 177 13.98 15.65 11.58
N LEU A 178 14.09 16.97 11.71
CA LEU A 178 15.34 17.63 12.13
C LEU A 178 15.74 17.24 13.56
N ASP A 179 14.75 17.05 14.42
CA ASP A 179 14.95 16.60 15.81
C ASP A 179 15.26 15.10 15.91
N PHE A 180 15.22 14.34 14.80
CA PHE A 180 15.45 12.91 14.82
C PHE A 180 16.96 12.60 14.93
N PRO A 181 17.43 12.01 16.05
CA PRO A 181 18.86 11.87 16.32
C PRO A 181 19.56 10.93 15.34
N PHE A 182 18.82 9.99 14.73
CA PHE A 182 19.39 9.04 13.77
C PHE A 182 19.36 9.54 12.33
N LEU A 183 18.83 10.74 12.05
CA LEU A 183 18.68 11.24 10.68
C LEU A 183 20.02 11.24 9.96
N TYR A 184 21.09 11.68 10.61
CA TYR A 184 22.42 11.81 10.01
C TYR A 184 23.24 10.51 9.97
N PHE A 185 22.72 9.41 10.50
CA PHE A 185 23.45 8.15 10.52
C PHE A 185 23.35 7.42 9.17
N TYR A 186 24.48 6.94 8.66
CA TYR A 186 24.52 6.15 7.43
C TYR A 186 23.66 4.89 7.53
N ARG A 187 23.58 4.27 8.73
CA ARG A 187 22.78 3.07 8.98
C ARG A 187 21.29 3.32 8.72
N PHE A 188 20.79 4.52 9.04
CA PHE A 188 19.40 4.88 8.80
C PHE A 188 19.13 4.95 7.30
N HIS A 189 19.91 5.72 6.57
CA HIS A 189 19.81 5.85 5.11
C HIS A 189 20.00 4.52 4.37
N SER A 190 21.00 3.71 4.77
CA SER A 190 21.23 2.40 4.16
C SER A 190 20.05 1.46 4.38
N SER A 191 19.40 1.52 5.55
CA SER A 191 18.21 0.71 5.85
C SER A 191 17.00 1.17 5.03
N CYS A 192 16.80 2.48 4.88
CA CYS A 192 15.78 3.04 4.00
C CYS A 192 16.01 2.64 2.53
N CYS A 193 17.26 2.72 2.04
CA CYS A 193 17.62 2.31 0.69
C CYS A 193 17.42 0.80 0.48
N ALA A 194 17.87 -0.03 1.41
CA ALA A 194 17.66 -1.49 1.34
C ALA A 194 16.17 -1.85 1.32
N SER A 195 15.35 -1.21 2.16
CA SER A 195 13.90 -1.41 2.17
C SER A 195 13.22 -0.92 0.88
N GLY A 196 13.70 0.19 0.30
CA GLY A 196 13.26 0.69 -1.00
C GLY A 196 13.59 -0.27 -2.15
N LEU A 197 14.81 -0.81 -2.16
CA LEU A 197 15.26 -1.83 -3.13
C LEU A 197 14.40 -3.10 -3.04
N LEU A 198 14.23 -3.64 -1.83
CA LEU A 198 13.38 -4.82 -1.60
C LEU A 198 11.93 -4.57 -2.03
N GLY A 199 11.39 -3.38 -1.72
CA GLY A 199 10.04 -2.98 -2.14
C GLY A 199 9.91 -2.91 -3.67
N PHE A 200 10.92 -2.38 -4.36
CA PHE A 200 10.96 -2.33 -5.82
C PHE A 200 11.00 -3.73 -6.43
N PHE A 201 11.89 -4.61 -5.95
CA PHE A 201 11.97 -5.99 -6.45
C PHE A 201 10.67 -6.76 -6.22
N LEU A 202 10.05 -6.61 -5.05
CA LEU A 202 8.76 -7.22 -4.76
C LEU A 202 7.69 -6.74 -5.75
N MET A 203 7.58 -5.42 -5.94
CA MET A 203 6.63 -4.83 -6.89
C MET A 203 6.85 -5.34 -8.31
N PHE A 204 8.09 -5.35 -8.79
CA PHE A 204 8.46 -5.81 -10.13
C PHE A 204 8.12 -7.29 -10.34
N HIS A 205 8.47 -8.15 -9.37
CA HIS A 205 8.15 -9.58 -9.43
C HIS A 205 6.64 -9.83 -9.34
N THR A 206 5.90 -9.09 -8.50
CA THR A 206 4.43 -9.19 -8.43
C THR A 206 3.78 -8.80 -9.75
N ALA A 207 4.22 -7.72 -10.40
CA ALA A 207 3.72 -7.30 -11.70
C ALA A 207 3.98 -8.38 -12.77
N LYS A 208 5.20 -8.95 -12.79
CA LYS A 208 5.56 -10.03 -13.71
C LYS A 208 4.72 -11.29 -13.46
N LEU A 209 4.56 -11.69 -12.20
CA LEU A 209 3.76 -12.86 -11.83
C LEU A 209 2.30 -12.71 -12.27
N LYS A 210 1.72 -11.52 -12.05
CA LYS A 210 0.34 -11.21 -12.45
C LYS A 210 0.15 -11.28 -13.97
N ASN A 211 1.13 -10.85 -14.75
CA ASN A 211 1.08 -10.91 -16.21
C ASN A 211 1.28 -12.34 -16.76
N SER A 212 1.97 -13.21 -16.02
CA SER A 212 2.28 -14.59 -16.44
C SER A 212 1.29 -15.65 -15.93
N THR A 213 0.37 -15.31 -15.03
CA THR A 213 -0.57 -16.28 -14.43
C THR A 213 -2.02 -15.93 -14.76
N THR A 214 -2.89 -16.94 -14.82
CA THR A 214 -4.33 -16.69 -14.98
C THR A 214 -4.86 -15.94 -13.75
N SER A 215 -5.81 -15.02 -13.96
CA SER A 215 -6.39 -14.18 -12.89
C SER A 215 -6.88 -15.01 -11.69
N GLY A 216 -7.47 -16.19 -11.95
CA GLY A 216 -7.92 -17.12 -10.91
C GLY A 216 -6.79 -17.76 -10.11
N GLN A 217 -5.69 -18.16 -10.76
CA GLN A 217 -4.52 -18.72 -10.07
C GLN A 217 -3.84 -17.65 -9.21
N TYR A 218 -3.60 -16.45 -9.75
CA TYR A 218 -3.02 -15.34 -8.97
C TYR A 218 -3.84 -15.00 -7.73
N ALA A 219 -5.18 -14.96 -7.87
CA ALA A 219 -6.08 -14.72 -6.75
C ALA A 219 -5.99 -15.83 -5.70
N ALA A 220 -5.90 -17.10 -6.11
CA ALA A 220 -5.74 -18.23 -5.20
C ALA A 220 -4.40 -18.18 -4.44
N TRP A 221 -3.28 -17.91 -5.12
CA TRP A 221 -1.96 -17.76 -4.50
C TRP A 221 -1.92 -16.57 -3.52
N SER A 222 -2.47 -15.42 -3.90
CA SER A 222 -2.53 -14.22 -3.05
C SER A 222 -3.41 -14.40 -1.82
N PHE A 223 -4.38 -15.31 -1.89
CA PHE A 223 -5.27 -15.65 -0.79
C PHE A 223 -4.70 -16.73 0.12
N LEU A 224 -4.00 -17.73 -0.43
CA LEU A 224 -3.27 -18.75 0.35
C LEU A 224 -2.07 -18.19 1.13
N ALA A 225 -1.45 -17.12 0.63
CA ALA A 225 -0.32 -16.48 1.29
C ALA A 225 -0.71 -15.61 2.51
N LYS A 226 -2.01 -15.50 2.83
CA LYS A 226 -2.56 -14.69 3.93
C LYS A 226 -3.19 -15.57 5.01
#